data_AF-A0A6M0J668-F1
#
_entry.id   AF-A0A6M0J668-F1
#
_cell.length_a   1.000
_cell.length_b   1.000
_cell.length_c   1.000
_cell.angle_alpha   90.00
_cell.angle_beta   90.00
_cell.angle_gamma   90.00
#
_symmetry.space_group_name_H-M   'P 1'
#
loop_
_entity.id
_entity.type
_entity.pdbx_description
1 polymer ?
#
loop_
_entity_poly.entity_id
_entity_poly.type
_entity_poly.pdbx_seq_one_letter_code
_entity_poly.pdbx_strand_id
1 'polypeptide(L)'
;MSDLENFTPKLTADGSFTFVSDDFGESFHSHYGAKQESFFKFVEPTQLATVAQKPVLRLLDICYGLGYNTAAALQTIWAVNPSCYVEVIGLELNPAVPQAAIAHHLFDNWNCSYIEILSQLAFEHQVQTDRLKAKLLIGDARTTIALVHQSDFSADAIFLDPFSPPQCPQLWTVEFIKQLSLCLHQDGLLATYSCSAAVRTALLSAGLAIASTPPVGRRSPGTVAAHSASGESQNRSIFTPLSQVEKEHLLTRAAIPYRDPGLSDSTEVIMMRRQQEQQASSLEPTSRWQKRWLLGTQGRDFMGSNL
;
A
#
# COMPACT_ATOMS: atom_id res chain seq x y z
N MET A 1 -15.38 12.71 24.66
CA MET A 1 -15.11 13.45 23.40
C MET A 1 -15.14 12.39 22.33
N SER A 2 -15.91 12.55 21.25
CA SER A 2 -15.94 11.51 20.21
C SER A 2 -14.55 11.43 19.60
N ASP A 3 -14.04 10.22 19.36
CA ASP A 3 -12.72 10.00 18.71
C ASP A 3 -12.62 10.69 17.33
N LEU A 4 -13.75 11.12 16.78
CA LEU A 4 -13.90 11.88 15.53
C LEU A 4 -13.29 13.29 15.58
N GLU A 5 -13.30 13.98 16.74
CA GLU A 5 -12.75 15.35 16.85
C GLU A 5 -11.21 15.39 16.86
N ASN A 6 -10.55 14.23 17.00
CA ASN A 6 -9.09 14.13 17.01
C ASN A 6 -8.47 14.21 15.59
N PHE A 7 -9.29 14.20 14.54
CA PHE A 7 -8.80 14.24 13.16
C PHE A 7 -8.98 15.63 12.55
N THR A 8 -7.88 16.36 12.34
CA THR A 8 -7.93 17.67 11.67
C THR A 8 -7.57 17.53 10.18
N PRO A 9 -8.47 17.85 9.24
CA PRO A 9 -8.16 17.85 7.81
C PRO A 9 -7.00 18.79 7.46
N LYS A 10 -6.10 18.32 6.60
CA LYS A 10 -5.00 19.10 6.00
C LYS A 10 -5.12 19.06 4.48
N LEU A 11 -5.20 20.23 3.87
CA LEU A 11 -5.27 20.36 2.41
C LEU A 11 -3.96 19.89 1.76
N THR A 12 -4.06 19.08 0.71
CA THR A 12 -2.94 18.62 -0.11
C THR A 12 -2.85 19.41 -1.42
N ALA A 13 -1.72 19.34 -2.13
CA ALA A 13 -1.48 20.16 -3.32
C ALA A 13 -2.40 19.86 -4.52
N ASP A 14 -3.06 18.69 -4.54
CA ASP A 14 -4.05 18.32 -5.56
C ASP A 14 -5.50 18.72 -5.19
N GLY A 15 -5.69 19.45 -4.08
CA GLY A 15 -7.00 19.89 -3.60
C GLY A 15 -7.80 18.84 -2.81
N SER A 16 -7.24 17.66 -2.58
CA SER A 16 -7.78 16.70 -1.61
C SER A 16 -7.29 17.00 -0.18
N PHE A 17 -7.70 16.18 0.78
CA PHE A 17 -7.36 16.37 2.19
C PHE A 17 -6.76 15.10 2.79
N THR A 18 -5.86 15.23 3.75
CA THR A 18 -5.35 14.12 4.58
C THR A 18 -5.55 14.43 6.06
N PHE A 19 -5.48 13.42 6.92
CA PHE A 19 -5.23 13.61 8.36
C PHE A 19 -3.75 13.44 8.68
N VAL A 20 -3.37 13.86 9.88
CA VAL A 20 -2.10 13.50 10.52
C VAL A 20 -2.43 12.56 11.67
N SER A 21 -1.74 11.42 11.76
CA SER A 21 -1.81 10.54 12.92
C SER A 21 -0.86 11.05 13.99
N ASP A 22 -1.38 11.33 15.18
CA ASP A 22 -0.56 11.69 16.33
C ASP A 22 0.27 10.49 16.82
N ASP A 23 -0.28 9.27 16.73
CA ASP A 23 0.40 8.04 17.16
C ASP A 23 1.64 7.72 16.30
N PHE A 24 1.57 7.96 14.99
CA PHE A 24 2.66 7.67 14.06
C PHE A 24 3.47 8.91 13.64
N GLY A 25 2.99 10.12 13.96
CA GLY A 25 3.60 11.39 13.56
C GLY A 25 3.63 11.62 12.04
N GLU A 26 2.80 10.90 11.29
CA GLU A 26 2.77 10.89 9.82
C GLU A 26 1.39 11.27 9.28
N SER A 27 1.36 11.81 8.05
CA SER A 27 0.10 12.01 7.34
C SER A 27 -0.40 10.69 6.76
N PHE A 28 -1.72 10.47 6.77
CA PHE A 28 -2.33 9.27 6.18
C PHE A 28 -2.07 9.16 4.67
N HIS A 29 -1.95 10.30 3.99
CA HIS A 29 -1.50 10.39 2.60
C HIS A 29 -0.52 11.55 2.41
N SER A 30 0.16 11.54 1.28
CA SER A 30 1.12 12.55 0.89
C SER A 30 0.50 13.96 0.80
N HIS A 31 1.20 14.96 1.34
CA HIS A 31 0.80 16.37 1.19
C HIS A 31 0.87 16.88 -0.25
N TYR A 32 1.52 16.15 -1.16
CA TYR A 32 1.52 16.47 -2.60
C TYR A 32 0.21 16.11 -3.29
N GLY A 33 -0.60 15.24 -2.70
CA GLY A 33 -1.93 14.93 -3.23
C GLY A 33 -2.39 13.54 -2.87
N ALA A 34 -3.34 13.44 -1.94
CA ALA A 34 -3.85 12.15 -1.46
C ALA A 34 -4.68 11.41 -2.53
N LYS A 35 -5.50 12.15 -3.28
CA LYS A 35 -6.27 11.61 -4.39
C LYS A 35 -5.35 11.16 -5.53
N GLN A 36 -4.41 12.01 -5.95
CA GLN A 36 -3.45 11.66 -6.99
C GLN A 36 -2.60 10.45 -6.62
N GLU A 37 -2.12 10.38 -5.38
CA GLU A 37 -1.38 9.23 -4.86
C GLU A 37 -2.17 7.92 -5.01
N SER A 38 -3.46 7.93 -4.64
CA SER A 38 -4.35 6.76 -4.78
C SER A 38 -4.39 6.23 -6.22
N PHE A 39 -4.48 7.12 -7.22
CA PHE A 39 -4.47 6.70 -8.62
C PHE A 39 -3.09 6.21 -9.08
N PHE A 40 -2.05 7.02 -8.88
CA PHE A 40 -0.75 6.77 -9.51
C PHE A 40 0.12 5.74 -8.76
N LYS A 41 -0.07 5.54 -7.45
CA LYS A 41 0.68 4.55 -6.66
C LYS A 41 0.00 3.21 -6.54
N PHE A 42 -1.32 3.15 -6.70
CA PHE A 42 -2.10 1.93 -6.47
C PHE A 42 -2.91 1.50 -7.71
N VAL A 43 -3.84 2.32 -8.18
CA VAL A 43 -4.73 1.98 -9.31
C VAL A 43 -3.96 1.69 -10.60
N GLU A 44 -3.08 2.61 -11.02
CA GLU A 44 -2.33 2.45 -12.26
C GLU A 44 -1.32 1.29 -12.20
N PRO A 45 -0.49 1.15 -11.14
CA PRO A 45 0.46 0.05 -11.07
C PRO A 45 -0.17 -1.34 -10.99
N THR A 46 -1.36 -1.47 -10.40
CA THR A 46 -2.12 -2.73 -10.40
C THR A 46 -2.94 -2.93 -11.68
N GLN A 47 -2.84 -2.01 -12.65
CA GLN A 47 -3.50 -2.09 -13.94
C GLN A 47 -5.02 -2.30 -13.83
N LEU A 48 -5.66 -1.68 -12.83
CA LEU A 48 -7.09 -1.91 -12.55
C LEU A 48 -7.99 -1.68 -13.76
N ALA A 49 -7.68 -0.71 -14.63
CA ALA A 49 -8.42 -0.47 -15.86
C ALA A 49 -8.43 -1.69 -16.80
N THR A 50 -7.31 -2.42 -16.89
CA THR A 50 -7.21 -3.66 -17.67
C THR A 50 -7.95 -4.80 -16.98
N VAL A 51 -7.76 -4.95 -15.66
CA VAL A 51 -8.42 -6.00 -14.87
C VAL A 51 -9.95 -5.84 -14.89
N ALA A 52 -10.45 -4.60 -14.88
CA ALA A 52 -11.88 -4.27 -14.90
C ALA A 52 -12.61 -4.74 -16.16
N GLN A 53 -11.91 -5.15 -17.22
CA GLN A 53 -12.52 -5.81 -18.37
C GLN A 53 -13.12 -7.20 -18.02
N LYS A 54 -12.69 -7.79 -16.89
CA LYS A 54 -13.30 -9.00 -16.33
C LYS A 54 -14.69 -8.68 -15.75
N PRO A 55 -15.61 -9.66 -15.69
CA PRO A 55 -16.92 -9.48 -15.08
C PRO A 55 -16.88 -9.31 -13.56
N VAL A 56 -15.84 -9.86 -12.90
CA VAL A 56 -15.63 -9.78 -11.45
C VAL A 56 -14.22 -9.31 -11.19
N LEU A 57 -14.06 -8.39 -10.23
CA LEU A 57 -12.76 -7.90 -9.76
C LEU A 57 -12.71 -7.91 -8.23
N ARG A 58 -11.64 -8.48 -7.68
CA ARG A 58 -11.42 -8.55 -6.23
C ARG A 58 -10.27 -7.65 -5.78
N LEU A 59 -10.53 -6.75 -4.85
CA LEU A 59 -9.58 -5.79 -4.29
C LEU A 59 -9.38 -6.01 -2.78
N LEU A 60 -8.12 -6.15 -2.36
CA LEU A 60 -7.73 -6.13 -0.95
C LEU A 60 -7.03 -4.81 -0.63
N ASP A 61 -7.59 -4.02 0.28
CA ASP A 61 -7.08 -2.70 0.68
C ASP A 61 -6.52 -2.77 2.11
N ILE A 62 -5.19 -2.78 2.24
CA ILE A 62 -4.50 -2.92 3.53
C ILE A 62 -4.21 -1.53 4.09
N CYS A 63 -4.69 -1.27 5.31
CA CYS A 63 -4.72 0.06 5.93
C CYS A 63 -5.65 1.00 5.16
N TYR A 64 -6.94 0.65 5.17
CA TYR A 64 -8.00 1.39 4.48
C TYR A 64 -7.95 2.91 4.74
N GLY A 65 -7.63 3.30 5.98
CA GLY A 65 -7.42 4.69 6.37
C GLY A 65 -8.63 5.55 6.04
N LEU A 66 -8.42 6.56 5.19
CA LEU A 66 -9.48 7.47 4.77
C LEU A 66 -10.49 6.80 3.84
N GLY A 67 -10.05 5.82 3.03
CA GLY A 67 -10.83 5.16 1.98
C GLY A 67 -10.55 5.69 0.56
N TYR A 68 -9.54 6.53 0.34
CA TYR A 68 -9.25 7.06 -1.00
C TYR A 68 -8.78 6.01 -2.00
N ASN A 69 -8.00 5.01 -1.58
CA ASN A 69 -7.54 3.95 -2.47
C ASN A 69 -8.73 3.15 -3.00
N THR A 70 -9.65 2.74 -2.11
CA THR A 70 -10.92 2.12 -2.49
C THR A 70 -11.76 3.04 -3.39
N ALA A 71 -11.88 4.34 -3.08
CA ALA A 71 -12.63 5.29 -3.90
C ALA A 71 -12.05 5.41 -5.34
N ALA A 72 -10.73 5.52 -5.45
CA ALA A 72 -10.01 5.61 -6.73
C ALA A 72 -10.16 4.32 -7.55
N ALA A 73 -10.11 3.16 -6.89
CA ALA A 73 -10.35 1.87 -7.52
C ALA A 73 -11.77 1.77 -8.07
N LEU A 74 -12.80 2.00 -7.26
CA LEU A 74 -14.20 1.94 -7.69
C LEU A 74 -14.49 2.90 -8.85
N GLN A 75 -13.96 4.13 -8.76
CA GLN A 75 -14.08 5.10 -9.84
C GLN A 75 -13.47 4.59 -11.15
N THR A 76 -12.27 4.03 -11.09
CA THR A 76 -11.57 3.54 -12.29
C THR A 76 -12.28 2.33 -12.88
N ILE A 77 -12.67 1.37 -12.04
CA ILE A 77 -13.29 0.12 -12.46
C ILE A 77 -14.60 0.39 -13.18
N TRP A 78 -15.50 1.17 -12.57
CA TRP A 78 -16.82 1.43 -13.17
C TRP A 78 -16.80 2.48 -14.28
N ALA A 79 -15.76 3.31 -14.38
CA ALA A 79 -15.54 4.13 -15.57
C ALA A 79 -15.21 3.27 -16.81
N VAL A 80 -14.48 2.17 -16.60
CA VAL A 80 -14.09 1.25 -17.68
C VAL A 80 -15.19 0.22 -17.98
N ASN A 81 -15.76 -0.38 -16.93
CA ASN A 81 -16.79 -1.40 -17.03
C ASN A 81 -17.88 -1.15 -15.97
N PRO A 82 -18.96 -0.41 -16.31
CA PRO A 82 -20.03 -0.07 -15.38
C PRO A 82 -20.77 -1.27 -14.77
N SER A 83 -20.69 -2.45 -15.40
CA SER A 83 -21.31 -3.70 -14.95
C SER A 83 -20.33 -4.66 -14.25
N CYS A 84 -19.07 -4.27 -14.06
CA CYS A 84 -18.10 -5.07 -13.30
C CYS A 84 -18.61 -5.23 -11.86
N TYR A 85 -18.73 -6.48 -11.41
CA TYR A 85 -19.01 -6.80 -10.02
C TYR A 85 -17.71 -6.69 -9.21
N VAL A 86 -17.71 -5.85 -8.18
CA VAL A 86 -16.51 -5.61 -7.37
C VAL A 86 -16.68 -6.25 -6.00
N GLU A 87 -15.68 -7.02 -5.58
CA GLU A 87 -15.54 -7.45 -4.18
C GLU A 87 -14.38 -6.69 -3.55
N VAL A 88 -14.63 -5.97 -2.46
CA VAL A 88 -13.61 -5.23 -1.70
C VAL A 88 -13.52 -5.80 -0.30
N ILE A 89 -12.31 -6.12 0.15
CA ILE A 89 -12.02 -6.33 1.56
C ILE A 89 -10.98 -5.28 1.98
N GLY A 90 -11.35 -4.42 2.93
CA GLY A 90 -10.43 -3.50 3.59
C GLY A 90 -10.01 -4.05 4.95
N LEU A 91 -8.73 -3.89 5.34
CA LEU A 91 -8.27 -4.11 6.71
C LEU A 91 -7.98 -2.75 7.35
N GLU A 92 -8.56 -2.49 8.53
CA GLU A 92 -8.38 -1.23 9.24
C GLU A 92 -8.28 -1.46 10.74
N LEU A 93 -7.33 -0.80 11.40
CA LEU A 93 -7.16 -0.90 12.84
C LEU A 93 -8.15 0.02 13.57
N ASN A 94 -8.28 1.26 13.11
CA ASN A 94 -9.05 2.30 13.79
C ASN A 94 -10.28 2.70 12.95
N PRO A 95 -11.49 2.23 13.30
CA PRO A 95 -12.71 2.57 12.56
C PRO A 95 -13.07 4.06 12.63
N ALA A 96 -12.52 4.82 13.59
CA ALA A 96 -12.78 6.26 13.68
C ALA A 96 -12.15 7.04 12.52
N VAL A 97 -11.09 6.54 11.89
CA VAL A 97 -10.42 7.21 10.76
C VAL A 97 -11.36 7.37 9.55
N PRO A 98 -11.93 6.30 8.98
CA PRO A 98 -12.85 6.43 7.85
C PRO A 98 -14.14 7.17 8.24
N GLN A 99 -14.62 7.00 9.48
CA GLN A 99 -15.79 7.75 9.97
C GLN A 99 -15.53 9.26 10.03
N ALA A 100 -14.35 9.66 10.50
CA ALA A 100 -13.92 11.05 10.51
C ALA A 100 -13.74 11.59 9.08
N ALA A 101 -13.24 10.77 8.15
CA ALA A 101 -13.12 11.17 6.74
C ALA A 101 -14.49 11.54 6.13
N ILE A 102 -15.54 10.80 6.48
CA ILE A 102 -16.91 11.13 6.08
C ILE A 102 -17.44 12.37 6.81
N ALA A 103 -17.27 12.42 8.14
CA ALA A 103 -17.77 13.53 8.97
C ALA A 103 -17.13 14.89 8.61
N HIS A 104 -15.88 14.88 8.15
CA HIS A 104 -15.15 16.06 7.72
C HIS A 104 -15.27 16.36 6.21
N HIS A 105 -16.15 15.66 5.48
CA HIS A 105 -16.44 15.96 4.09
C HIS A 105 -15.22 15.84 3.14
N LEU A 106 -14.31 14.90 3.42
CA LEU A 106 -13.09 14.70 2.61
C LEU A 106 -13.42 14.25 1.17
N PHE A 107 -14.63 13.74 0.95
CA PHE A 107 -15.07 13.19 -0.32
C PHE A 107 -15.96 14.11 -1.16
N ASP A 108 -16.17 15.37 -0.78
CA ASP A 108 -17.09 16.28 -1.50
C ASP A 108 -16.73 16.48 -2.99
N ASN A 109 -15.47 16.27 -3.35
CA ASN A 109 -14.97 16.34 -4.74
C ASN A 109 -15.06 14.99 -5.48
N TRP A 110 -15.81 14.03 -4.96
CA TRP A 110 -16.10 12.73 -5.57
C TRP A 110 -17.58 12.63 -5.97
N ASN A 111 -17.90 11.69 -6.86
CA ASN A 111 -19.30 11.44 -7.22
C ASN A 111 -20.09 10.93 -6.00
N CYS A 112 -21.31 11.43 -5.80
CA CYS A 112 -22.16 11.11 -4.65
C CYS A 112 -22.35 9.61 -4.40
N SER A 113 -22.42 8.80 -5.47
CA SER A 113 -22.57 7.34 -5.34
C SER A 113 -21.39 6.69 -4.61
N TYR A 114 -20.16 7.20 -4.78
CA TYR A 114 -19.00 6.72 -4.03
C TYR A 114 -19.07 7.17 -2.57
N ILE A 115 -19.52 8.40 -2.31
CA ILE A 115 -19.67 8.93 -0.95
C ILE A 115 -20.63 8.04 -0.14
N GLU A 116 -21.77 7.64 -0.72
CA GLU A 116 -22.75 6.75 -0.08
C GLU A 116 -22.14 5.38 0.27
N ILE A 117 -21.43 4.77 -0.69
CA ILE A 117 -20.74 3.48 -0.47
C ILE A 117 -19.71 3.61 0.66
N LEU A 118 -18.84 4.62 0.61
CA LEU A 118 -17.77 4.82 1.59
C LEU A 118 -18.34 5.19 2.97
N SER A 119 -19.45 5.93 3.02
CA SER A 119 -20.18 6.23 4.26
C SER A 119 -20.70 4.97 4.90
N GLN A 120 -21.40 4.14 4.13
CA GLN A 120 -21.93 2.88 4.65
C GLN A 120 -20.79 1.95 5.09
N LEU A 121 -19.69 1.86 4.32
CA LEU A 121 -18.53 1.07 4.70
C LEU A 121 -17.86 1.58 5.99
N ALA A 122 -17.78 2.90 6.19
CA ALA A 122 -17.17 3.51 7.38
C ALA A 122 -17.99 3.28 8.66
N PHE A 123 -19.32 3.32 8.59
CA PHE A 123 -20.19 3.23 9.76
C PHE A 123 -20.78 1.83 10.00
N GLU A 124 -21.01 1.05 8.95
CA GLU A 124 -21.61 -0.29 9.02
C GLU A 124 -20.59 -1.41 8.76
N HIS A 125 -19.38 -1.08 8.33
CA HIS A 125 -18.30 -2.02 7.99
C HIS A 125 -18.63 -3.00 6.84
N GLN A 126 -19.73 -2.81 6.14
CA GLN A 126 -20.11 -3.62 4.99
C GLN A 126 -21.05 -2.87 4.05
N VAL A 127 -20.99 -3.20 2.76
CA VAL A 127 -21.90 -2.70 1.73
C VAL A 127 -22.20 -3.85 0.77
N GLN A 128 -23.48 -4.02 0.42
CA GLN A 128 -23.91 -4.98 -0.59
C GLN A 128 -24.89 -4.30 -1.56
N THR A 129 -24.58 -4.36 -2.84
CA THR A 129 -25.45 -3.93 -3.95
C THR A 129 -25.42 -4.97 -5.07
N ASP A 130 -26.15 -4.73 -6.16
CA ASP A 130 -26.14 -5.60 -7.34
C ASP A 130 -24.77 -5.70 -8.02
N ARG A 131 -23.87 -4.73 -7.78
CA ARG A 131 -22.53 -4.67 -8.41
C ARG A 131 -21.36 -4.51 -7.44
N LEU A 132 -21.60 -4.55 -6.12
CA LEU A 132 -20.58 -4.37 -5.09
C LEU A 132 -20.85 -5.27 -3.89
N LYS A 133 -19.80 -5.91 -3.39
CA LYS A 133 -19.71 -6.45 -2.04
C LYS A 133 -18.44 -5.91 -1.37
N ALA A 134 -18.59 -5.00 -0.43
CA ALA A 134 -17.47 -4.44 0.31
C ALA A 134 -17.56 -4.82 1.80
N LYS A 135 -16.43 -5.11 2.42
CA LYS A 135 -16.33 -5.35 3.86
C LYS A 135 -15.08 -4.69 4.42
N LEU A 136 -15.22 -4.03 5.57
CA LEU A 136 -14.13 -3.50 6.36
C LEU A 136 -13.92 -4.40 7.58
N LEU A 137 -12.77 -5.06 7.64
CA LEU A 137 -12.40 -5.93 8.77
C LEU A 137 -11.63 -5.09 9.80
N ILE A 138 -12.31 -4.78 10.90
CA ILE A 138 -11.73 -3.96 11.97
C ILE A 138 -10.87 -4.79 12.91
N GLY A 139 -9.62 -4.37 13.10
CA GLY A 139 -8.64 -4.98 13.98
C GLY A 139 -7.23 -4.96 13.39
N ASP A 140 -6.26 -5.48 14.15
CA ASP A 140 -4.88 -5.63 13.66
C ASP A 140 -4.87 -6.49 12.38
N ALA A 141 -4.32 -5.93 11.29
CA ALA A 141 -4.23 -6.58 9.99
C ALA A 141 -3.52 -7.94 10.06
N ARG A 142 -2.57 -8.12 10.99
CA ARG A 142 -1.90 -9.40 11.25
C ARG A 142 -2.84 -10.50 11.72
N THR A 143 -3.96 -10.12 12.35
CA THR A 143 -5.01 -11.03 12.80
C THR A 143 -6.14 -11.12 11.77
N THR A 144 -6.61 -9.99 11.23
CA THR A 144 -7.78 -9.96 10.33
C THR A 144 -7.51 -10.57 8.96
N ILE A 145 -6.25 -10.64 8.52
CA ILE A 145 -5.86 -11.35 7.28
C ILE A 145 -6.24 -12.83 7.32
N ALA A 146 -6.29 -13.46 8.51
CA ALA A 146 -6.73 -14.84 8.66
C ALA A 146 -8.19 -15.05 8.21
N LEU A 147 -9.04 -14.04 8.39
CA LEU A 147 -10.44 -14.08 7.94
C LEU A 147 -10.54 -14.03 6.40
N VAL A 148 -9.58 -13.36 5.74
CA VAL A 148 -9.48 -13.35 4.28
C VAL A 148 -9.09 -14.74 3.77
N HIS A 149 -8.10 -15.37 4.40
CA HIS A 149 -7.68 -16.74 4.06
C HIS A 149 -8.76 -17.80 4.24
N GLN A 150 -9.68 -17.59 5.19
CA GLN A 150 -10.80 -18.50 5.43
C GLN A 150 -11.95 -18.32 4.43
N SER A 151 -11.87 -17.34 3.54
CA SER A 151 -12.87 -17.08 2.50
C SER A 151 -12.37 -17.53 1.13
N ASP A 152 -13.28 -17.65 0.15
CA ASP A 152 -12.93 -17.93 -1.25
C ASP A 152 -12.37 -16.67 -1.98
N PHE A 153 -11.85 -15.71 -1.24
CA PHE A 153 -11.36 -14.44 -1.75
C PHE A 153 -9.91 -14.56 -2.24
N SER A 154 -9.70 -14.28 -3.53
CA SER A 154 -8.37 -14.17 -4.14
C SER A 154 -8.28 -12.86 -4.92
N ALA A 155 -7.40 -11.97 -4.46
CA ALA A 155 -7.33 -10.59 -4.91
C ALA A 155 -6.70 -10.47 -6.30
N ASP A 156 -7.40 -9.84 -7.25
CA ASP A 156 -6.80 -9.40 -8.50
C ASP A 156 -5.85 -8.21 -8.26
N ALA A 157 -6.14 -7.38 -7.25
CA ALA A 157 -5.30 -6.29 -6.81
C ALA A 157 -5.17 -6.24 -5.28
N ILE A 158 -3.96 -6.01 -4.79
CA ILE A 158 -3.69 -5.70 -3.38
C ILE A 158 -3.08 -4.31 -3.28
N PHE A 159 -3.67 -3.44 -2.48
CA PHE A 159 -3.09 -2.15 -2.10
C PHE A 159 -2.48 -2.28 -0.72
N LEU A 160 -1.16 -2.08 -0.63
CA LEU A 160 -0.41 -2.11 0.63
C LEU A 160 0.01 -0.69 1.00
N ASP A 161 -0.78 -0.05 1.87
CA ASP A 161 -0.64 1.37 2.23
C ASP A 161 -0.61 1.65 3.74
N PRO A 162 0.20 0.93 4.56
CA PRO A 162 0.37 1.31 5.96
C PRO A 162 1.32 2.52 6.08
N PHE A 163 1.37 3.12 7.27
CA PHE A 163 2.41 4.11 7.61
C PHE A 163 3.83 3.58 7.35
N SER A 164 4.79 4.49 7.28
CA SER A 164 6.13 4.16 6.77
C SER A 164 6.82 3.03 7.57
N PRO A 165 7.76 2.28 6.97
CA PRO A 165 8.35 1.11 7.62
C PRO A 165 8.98 1.33 9.00
N PRO A 166 9.63 2.47 9.29
CA PRO A 166 10.06 2.77 10.65
C PRO A 166 8.92 2.96 11.66
N GLN A 167 7.76 3.47 11.23
CA GLN A 167 6.63 3.79 12.11
C GLN A 167 5.66 2.63 12.30
N CYS A 168 5.41 1.84 11.25
CA CYS A 168 4.52 0.68 11.30
C CYS A 168 5.21 -0.61 10.81
N PRO A 169 6.35 -1.01 11.39
CA PRO A 169 7.16 -2.13 10.89
C PRO A 169 6.41 -3.47 10.84
N GLN A 170 5.39 -3.66 11.67
CA GLN A 170 4.51 -4.84 11.74
C GLN A 170 4.01 -5.26 10.36
N LEU A 171 3.57 -4.29 9.55
CA LEU A 171 2.92 -4.51 8.26
C LEU A 171 3.91 -4.56 7.09
N TRP A 172 5.22 -4.46 7.38
CA TRP A 172 6.31 -4.56 6.41
C TRP A 172 7.22 -5.77 6.64
N THR A 173 6.82 -6.67 7.53
CA THR A 173 7.57 -7.87 7.84
C THR A 173 7.47 -8.90 6.71
N VAL A 174 8.48 -9.75 6.59
CA VAL A 174 8.46 -10.88 5.64
C VAL A 174 7.23 -11.76 5.89
N GLU A 175 6.91 -12.02 7.15
CA GLU A 175 5.82 -12.88 7.56
C GLU A 175 4.45 -12.31 7.21
N PHE A 176 4.22 -11.01 7.44
CA PHE A 176 2.94 -10.39 7.06
C PHE A 176 2.81 -10.28 5.54
N ILE A 177 3.86 -9.84 4.84
CA ILE A 177 3.86 -9.78 3.36
C ILE A 177 3.65 -11.19 2.76
N LYS A 178 4.12 -12.25 3.42
CA LYS A 178 3.83 -13.62 3.01
C LYS A 178 2.33 -13.92 3.08
N GLN A 179 1.61 -13.49 4.11
CA GLN A 179 0.15 -13.65 4.18
C GLN A 179 -0.53 -12.93 3.00
N LEU A 180 -0.10 -11.71 2.68
CA LEU A 180 -0.63 -10.99 1.51
C LEU A 180 -0.40 -11.74 0.19
N SER A 181 0.79 -12.33 0.01
CA SER A 181 1.11 -13.14 -1.18
C SER A 181 0.18 -14.34 -1.35
N LEU A 182 -0.33 -14.91 -0.25
CA LEU A 182 -1.25 -16.04 -0.26
C LEU A 182 -2.69 -15.61 -0.61
N CYS A 183 -3.05 -14.35 -0.37
CA CYS A 183 -4.33 -13.76 -0.83
C CYS A 183 -4.28 -13.29 -2.29
N LEU A 184 -3.09 -13.11 -2.87
CA LEU A 184 -2.92 -12.58 -4.22
C LEU A 184 -3.23 -13.66 -5.27
N HIS A 185 -4.12 -13.34 -6.20
CA HIS A 185 -4.41 -14.18 -7.36
C HIS A 185 -3.15 -14.42 -8.20
N GLN A 186 -3.06 -15.55 -8.90
CA GLN A 186 -1.87 -15.92 -9.68
C GLN A 186 -1.45 -14.86 -10.71
N ASP A 187 -2.45 -14.21 -11.33
CA ASP A 187 -2.28 -13.09 -12.27
C ASP A 187 -2.50 -11.72 -11.62
N GLY A 188 -2.66 -11.68 -10.30
CA GLY A 188 -2.91 -10.46 -9.54
C GLY A 188 -1.67 -9.62 -9.30
N LEU A 189 -1.88 -8.34 -8.96
CA LEU A 189 -0.82 -7.37 -8.71
C LEU A 189 -0.96 -6.74 -7.32
N LEU A 190 0.15 -6.67 -6.59
CA LEU A 190 0.27 -5.92 -5.35
C LEU A 190 1.00 -4.61 -5.64
N ALA A 191 0.49 -3.48 -5.16
CA ALA A 191 1.17 -2.19 -5.25
C ALA A 191 1.35 -1.53 -3.87
N THR A 192 2.45 -0.80 -3.71
CA THR A 192 2.74 0.04 -2.55
C THR A 192 3.50 1.29 -2.96
N TYR A 193 3.27 2.39 -2.24
CA TYR A 193 4.06 3.62 -2.41
C TYR A 193 5.54 3.43 -2.02
N SER A 194 5.84 2.45 -1.18
CA SER A 194 7.17 2.27 -0.61
C SER A 194 8.18 1.72 -1.62
N CYS A 195 9.33 2.39 -1.73
CA CYS A 195 10.51 1.92 -2.44
C CYS A 195 11.64 1.45 -1.50
N SER A 196 11.32 1.22 -0.21
CA SER A 196 12.29 0.76 0.78
C SER A 196 12.94 -0.55 0.36
N ALA A 197 14.27 -0.63 0.50
CA ALA A 197 15.01 -1.86 0.22
C ALA A 197 14.54 -3.02 1.10
N ALA A 198 14.24 -2.77 2.38
CA ALA A 198 13.70 -3.79 3.29
C ALA A 198 12.35 -4.35 2.83
N VAL A 199 11.45 -3.48 2.36
CA VAL A 199 10.12 -3.88 1.85
C VAL A 199 10.26 -4.69 0.57
N ARG A 200 11.11 -4.24 -0.36
CA ARG A 200 11.41 -4.99 -1.59
C ARG A 200 12.03 -6.36 -1.31
N THR A 201 12.93 -6.45 -0.34
CA THR A 201 13.46 -7.75 0.12
C THR A 201 12.37 -8.62 0.73
N ALA A 202 11.43 -8.06 1.50
CA ALA A 202 10.33 -8.82 2.07
C ALA A 202 9.36 -9.36 1.00
N LEU A 203 9.04 -8.56 -0.02
CA LEU A 203 8.27 -9.00 -1.20
C LEU A 203 8.99 -10.15 -1.94
N LEU A 204 10.29 -10.01 -2.20
CA LEU A 204 11.11 -11.07 -2.80
C LEU A 204 11.12 -12.35 -1.93
N SER A 205 11.28 -12.19 -0.61
CA SER A 205 11.30 -13.29 0.35
C SER A 205 9.95 -14.00 0.46
N ALA A 206 8.85 -13.30 0.19
CA ALA A 206 7.52 -13.89 0.09
C ALA A 206 7.29 -14.70 -1.20
N GLY A 207 8.24 -14.68 -2.15
CA GLY A 207 8.18 -15.40 -3.42
C GLY A 207 7.64 -14.58 -4.60
N LEU A 208 7.46 -13.27 -4.41
CA LEU A 208 6.97 -12.38 -5.45
C LEU A 208 8.13 -11.85 -6.31
N ALA A 209 7.88 -11.65 -7.59
CA ALA A 209 8.72 -10.81 -8.44
C ALA A 209 8.34 -9.33 -8.20
N ILE A 210 9.32 -8.43 -8.25
CA ILE A 210 9.12 -6.99 -8.02
C ILE A 210 9.56 -6.15 -9.22
N ALA A 211 8.93 -4.99 -9.36
CA ALA A 211 9.31 -3.95 -10.32
C ALA A 211 9.10 -2.56 -9.72
N SER A 212 9.72 -1.56 -10.35
CA SER A 212 9.61 -0.16 -9.94
C SER A 212 8.43 0.50 -10.63
N THR A 213 7.74 1.38 -9.92
CA THR A 213 6.64 2.18 -10.49
C THR A 213 7.10 3.63 -10.69
N PRO A 214 6.53 4.38 -11.65
CA PRO A 214 6.88 5.78 -11.84
C PRO A 214 6.76 6.61 -10.55
N PRO A 215 7.62 7.63 -10.38
CA PRO A 215 7.49 8.55 -9.27
C PRO A 215 6.27 9.46 -9.43
N VAL A 216 5.68 9.83 -8.30
CA VAL A 216 4.50 10.70 -8.22
C VAL A 216 4.80 11.75 -7.16
N GLY A 217 4.61 13.04 -7.47
CA GLY A 217 4.91 14.11 -6.51
C GLY A 217 6.38 14.14 -6.07
N ARG A 218 6.68 13.62 -4.86
CA ARG A 218 7.98 13.70 -4.13
C ARG A 218 9.15 12.94 -4.79
N ARG A 219 9.05 12.64 -6.09
CA ARG A 219 10.08 12.05 -6.98
C ARG A 219 10.53 10.61 -6.63
N SER A 220 10.04 9.97 -5.57
CA SER A 220 10.36 8.57 -5.28
C SER A 220 9.43 7.61 -6.05
N PRO A 221 9.99 6.54 -6.66
CA PRO A 221 9.20 5.47 -7.25
C PRO A 221 8.42 4.72 -6.16
N GLY A 222 7.44 3.91 -6.56
CA GLY A 222 6.85 2.90 -5.68
C GLY A 222 7.37 1.50 -6.01
N THR A 223 6.64 0.49 -5.55
CA THR A 223 6.91 -0.91 -5.88
C THR A 223 5.62 -1.61 -6.29
N VAL A 224 5.70 -2.41 -7.35
CA VAL A 224 4.67 -3.37 -7.75
C VAL A 224 5.23 -4.78 -7.67
N ALA A 225 4.41 -5.74 -7.26
CA ALA A 225 4.80 -7.12 -7.08
C ALA A 225 3.74 -8.10 -7.62
N ALA A 226 4.19 -9.27 -8.06
CA ALA A 226 3.33 -10.33 -8.61
C ALA A 226 3.95 -11.70 -8.34
N HIS A 227 3.15 -12.78 -8.33
CA HIS A 227 3.70 -14.15 -8.31
C HIS A 227 4.62 -14.36 -9.51
N SER A 228 5.77 -15.01 -9.34
CA SER A 228 6.65 -15.31 -10.49
C SER A 228 5.94 -16.23 -11.49
N ALA A 229 5.87 -15.84 -12.77
CA ALA A 229 5.16 -16.63 -13.78
C ALA A 229 5.88 -17.97 -13.99
N SER A 230 5.19 -19.08 -13.75
CA SER A 230 5.58 -20.40 -14.24
C SER A 230 5.22 -20.50 -15.73
N GLY A 231 6.08 -19.97 -16.59
CA GLY A 231 5.90 -19.99 -18.06
C GLY A 231 5.12 -18.79 -18.62
N GLU A 232 5.70 -18.20 -19.67
CA GLU A 232 5.06 -17.38 -20.72
C GLU A 232 3.76 -16.61 -20.38
N SER A 233 3.79 -15.70 -19.41
CA SER A 233 2.71 -14.71 -19.27
C SER A 233 3.14 -13.38 -19.92
N GLN A 234 2.56 -13.09 -21.09
CA GLN A 234 2.94 -12.02 -22.02
C GLN A 234 2.68 -10.57 -21.53
N ASN A 235 2.14 -10.36 -20.32
CA ASN A 235 1.72 -9.02 -19.87
C ASN A 235 2.67 -8.28 -18.92
N ARG A 236 3.91 -8.76 -18.71
CA ARG A 236 4.90 -8.05 -17.87
C ARG A 236 5.63 -6.90 -18.55
N SER A 237 5.37 -6.64 -19.83
CA SER A 237 6.00 -5.56 -20.60
C SER A 237 5.71 -4.15 -20.08
N ILE A 238 4.76 -3.99 -19.14
CA ILE A 238 4.36 -2.68 -18.60
C ILE A 238 5.19 -2.28 -17.37
N PHE A 239 5.90 -3.23 -16.74
CA PHE A 239 6.63 -2.95 -15.52
C PHE A 239 8.07 -2.57 -15.79
N THR A 240 8.46 -1.39 -15.28
CA THR A 240 9.84 -0.92 -15.34
C THR A 240 10.69 -1.79 -14.41
N PRO A 241 11.67 -2.55 -14.94
CA PRO A 241 12.61 -3.28 -14.08
C PRO A 241 13.29 -2.32 -13.11
N LEU A 242 13.71 -2.82 -11.94
CA LEU A 242 14.52 -2.01 -11.03
C LEU A 242 15.73 -1.44 -11.77
N SER A 243 15.94 -0.13 -11.61
CA SER A 243 17.15 0.54 -12.11
C SER A 243 18.40 -0.03 -11.45
N GLN A 244 19.58 0.23 -12.04
CA GLN A 244 20.84 -0.20 -11.45
C GLN A 244 21.02 0.33 -10.02
N VAL A 245 20.62 1.58 -9.78
CA VAL A 245 20.66 2.24 -8.47
C VAL A 245 19.83 1.47 -7.43
N GLU A 246 18.61 1.09 -7.81
CA GLU A 246 17.70 0.33 -6.95
C GLU A 246 18.20 -1.09 -6.70
N LYS A 247 18.76 -1.76 -7.72
CA LYS A 247 19.37 -3.09 -7.57
C LYS A 247 20.56 -3.05 -6.61
N GLU A 248 21.42 -2.05 -6.73
CA GLU A 248 22.55 -1.88 -5.80
C GLU A 248 22.09 -1.54 -4.39
N HIS A 249 21.00 -0.78 -4.24
CA HIS A 249 20.45 -0.48 -2.92
C HIS A 249 20.01 -1.77 -2.19
N LEU A 250 19.49 -2.76 -2.92
CA LEU A 250 19.16 -4.09 -2.38
C LEU A 250 20.38 -4.89 -1.91
N LEU A 251 21.60 -4.47 -2.25
CA LEU A 251 22.85 -5.10 -1.81
C LEU A 251 23.45 -4.41 -0.57
N THR A 252 22.69 -3.51 0.08
CA THR A 252 23.12 -2.78 1.28
C THR A 252 22.41 -3.27 2.53
N ARG A 253 22.88 -2.84 3.70
CA ARG A 253 22.21 -3.10 4.99
C ARG A 253 20.78 -2.56 5.06
N ALA A 254 20.38 -1.60 4.23
CA ALA A 254 18.98 -1.16 4.16
C ALA A 254 18.04 -2.27 3.68
N ALA A 255 18.55 -3.24 2.92
CA ALA A 255 17.79 -4.35 2.38
C ALA A 255 17.45 -5.43 3.40
N ILE A 256 18.02 -5.38 4.61
CA ILE A 256 17.69 -6.32 5.69
C ILE A 256 16.23 -6.09 6.09
N PRO A 257 15.35 -7.09 5.93
CA PRO A 257 13.92 -6.92 6.08
C PRO A 257 13.52 -6.85 7.56
N TYR A 258 12.29 -6.40 7.81
CA TYR A 258 11.66 -6.54 9.11
C TYR A 258 11.15 -7.97 9.28
N ARG A 259 11.13 -8.48 10.51
CA ARG A 259 10.72 -9.86 10.83
C ARG A 259 9.79 -9.87 12.02
N ASP A 260 8.68 -10.58 11.92
CA ASP A 260 7.69 -10.82 12.98
C ASP A 260 7.22 -12.29 12.90
N PRO A 261 8.04 -13.25 13.38
CA PRO A 261 7.77 -14.68 13.21
C PRO A 261 6.41 -15.15 13.74
N GLY A 262 5.90 -14.49 14.78
CA GLY A 262 4.63 -14.82 15.43
C GLY A 262 3.45 -13.96 14.97
N LEU A 263 3.67 -12.96 14.10
CA LEU A 263 2.67 -11.95 13.72
C LEU A 263 2.05 -11.23 14.94
N SER A 264 2.84 -11.04 15.99
CA SER A 264 2.38 -10.51 17.28
C SER A 264 3.41 -9.66 18.01
N ASP A 265 4.64 -9.52 17.46
CA ASP A 265 5.69 -8.76 18.11
C ASP A 265 5.35 -7.25 18.14
N SER A 266 5.86 -6.54 19.14
CA SER A 266 5.73 -5.08 19.23
C SER A 266 6.67 -4.37 18.25
N THR A 267 6.39 -3.10 17.96
CA THR A 267 7.24 -2.22 17.13
C THR A 267 8.70 -2.29 17.59
N GLU A 268 8.94 -2.18 18.89
CA GLU A 268 10.28 -2.13 19.50
C GLU A 268 11.05 -3.42 19.27
N VAL A 269 10.38 -4.56 19.42
CA VAL A 269 10.99 -5.89 19.22
C VAL A 269 11.37 -6.08 17.76
N ILE A 270 10.48 -5.74 16.83
CA ILE A 270 10.73 -5.86 15.39
C ILE A 270 11.89 -4.94 14.96
N MET A 271 11.90 -3.70 15.44
CA MET A 271 12.95 -2.72 15.17
C MET A 271 14.30 -3.15 15.73
N MET A 272 14.33 -3.61 16.99
CA MET A 272 15.55 -4.08 17.65
C MET A 272 16.16 -5.28 16.90
N ARG A 273 15.33 -6.26 16.52
CA ARG A 273 15.77 -7.43 15.75
C ARG A 273 16.40 -7.02 14.43
N ARG A 274 15.73 -6.17 13.66
CA ARG A 274 16.26 -5.65 12.39
C ARG A 274 17.59 -4.91 12.61
N GLN A 275 17.68 -4.08 13.64
CA GLN A 275 18.90 -3.32 13.95
C GLN A 275 20.08 -4.26 14.26
N GLN A 276 19.85 -5.32 15.05
CA GLN A 276 20.87 -6.33 15.36
C GLN A 276 21.34 -7.05 14.09
N GLU A 277 20.42 -7.46 13.22
CA GLU A 277 20.76 -8.08 11.93
C GLU A 277 21.56 -7.12 11.03
N GLN A 278 21.18 -5.83 11.00
CA GLN A 278 21.93 -4.80 10.26
C GLN A 278 23.34 -4.58 10.79
N GLN A 279 23.55 -4.63 12.09
CA GLN A 279 24.86 -4.48 12.72
C GLN A 279 25.76 -5.69 12.46
N ALA A 280 25.19 -6.90 12.51
CA ALA A 280 25.89 -8.15 12.27
C ALA A 280 26.22 -8.39 10.78
N SER A 281 25.55 -7.69 9.86
CA SER A 281 25.69 -7.90 8.42
C SER A 281 27.01 -7.40 7.85
N SER A 282 27.61 -8.20 6.97
CA SER A 282 28.77 -7.82 6.14
C SER A 282 28.39 -6.97 4.92
N LEU A 283 27.10 -6.75 4.66
CA LEU A 283 26.64 -5.89 3.57
C LEU A 283 27.12 -4.46 3.76
N GLU A 284 27.24 -3.77 2.64
CA GLU A 284 27.63 -2.37 2.60
C GLU A 284 26.63 -1.47 3.39
N PRO A 285 27.10 -0.50 4.19
CA PRO A 285 26.25 0.53 4.76
C PRO A 285 25.63 1.43 3.69
N THR A 286 24.36 1.78 3.86
CA THR A 286 23.61 2.66 2.93
C THR A 286 24.32 4.00 2.68
N SER A 287 25.04 4.54 3.66
CA SER A 287 25.78 5.80 3.52
C SER A 287 26.91 5.75 2.48
N ARG A 288 27.55 4.59 2.26
CA ARG A 288 28.55 4.44 1.18
C ARG A 288 27.89 4.35 -0.19
N TRP A 289 26.80 3.59 -0.29
CA TRP A 289 25.98 3.56 -1.51
C TRP A 289 25.46 4.96 -1.88
N GLN A 290 24.93 5.70 -0.89
CA GLN A 290 24.53 7.11 -1.04
C GLN A 290 25.67 7.97 -1.57
N LYS A 291 26.88 7.87 -1.01
CA LYS A 291 28.04 8.63 -1.51
C LYS A 291 28.33 8.37 -2.99
N ARG A 292 28.26 7.11 -3.46
CA ARG A 292 28.47 6.80 -4.89
C ARG A 292 27.43 7.49 -5.77
N TRP A 293 26.17 7.43 -5.37
CA TRP A 293 25.07 7.88 -6.20
C TRP A 293 24.74 9.37 -6.04
N LEU A 294 25.03 10.00 -4.90
CA LEU A 294 24.80 11.43 -4.64
C LEU A 294 25.94 12.32 -5.12
N LEU A 295 27.20 11.86 -5.05
CA LEU A 295 28.35 12.63 -5.57
C LEU A 295 28.47 12.54 -7.08
N GLY A 296 28.05 11.42 -7.69
CA GLY A 296 28.02 11.25 -9.15
C GLY A 296 26.85 11.97 -9.85
N THR A 297 25.89 12.51 -9.10
CA THR A 297 24.64 13.11 -9.61
C THR A 297 24.47 14.58 -9.27
N GLN A 298 25.55 15.36 -9.09
CA GLN A 298 25.45 16.83 -9.06
C GLN A 298 24.91 17.48 -10.38
N GLY A 299 24.28 16.70 -11.27
CA GLY A 299 23.38 17.17 -12.32
C GLY A 299 22.01 16.48 -12.40
N ARG A 300 21.62 15.59 -11.46
CA ARG A 300 20.28 14.96 -11.39
C ARG A 300 19.89 14.66 -9.94
N ASP A 301 19.12 15.58 -9.34
CA ASP A 301 18.55 15.50 -8.00
C ASP A 301 17.90 14.14 -7.68
N PHE A 302 18.51 13.36 -6.78
CA PHE A 302 17.87 12.21 -6.15
C PHE A 302 18.33 12.06 -4.70
N MET A 303 17.48 12.43 -3.73
CA MET A 303 17.12 11.68 -2.53
C MET A 303 16.51 12.60 -1.47
N GLY A 304 15.23 12.39 -1.17
CA GLY A 304 14.68 12.66 0.14
C GLY A 304 14.94 11.45 1.02
N SER A 305 16.05 11.48 1.77
CA SER A 305 16.22 10.66 2.95
C SER A 305 15.92 11.53 4.15
N ASN A 306 14.78 11.30 4.80
CA ASN A 306 14.69 11.41 6.25
C ASN A 306 14.38 10.01 6.77
N LEU A 307 15.13 9.68 7.83
CA LEU A 307 14.99 8.59 8.79
C LEU A 307 13.72 7.74 8.70
#